data_AF-A0A8T2TNH8-F1
#
_entry.id   AF-A0A8T2TNH8-F1
#
_cell.length_a   1.000
_cell.length_b   1.000
_cell.length_c   1.000
_cell.angle_alpha   90.00
_cell.angle_beta   90.00
_cell.angle_gamma   90.00
#
_symmetry.space_group_name_H-M   'P 1'
#
loop_
_entity.id
_entity.type
_entity.pdbx_description
1 polymer ?
#
loop_
_entity_poly.entity_id
_entity_poly.type
_entity_poly.pdbx_seq_one_letter_code
_entity_poly.pdbx_strand_id
1 'polypeptide(L)'
;MGAEWFESLLLDYDPCSNYGNWTYGAGVGNDPREDRYFSIPKQAQNYDPDGDYVAHWIPQLANLSKSQRHFPGQAYLKPVVSLKFANSGRPRPESNKLDFSKMEFKSGGNNGGFRGRSRRF
;
A
#
# COMPACT_ATOMS: atom_id res chain seq x y z
N MET A 1 17.84 -5.99 3.10
CA MET A 1 17.24 -6.03 1.74
C MET A 1 16.44 -4.78 1.39
N GLY A 2 15.23 -4.55 1.94
CA GLY A 2 14.43 -3.36 1.58
C GLY A 2 15.09 -2.03 1.95
N ALA A 3 15.58 -1.93 3.20
CA ALA A 3 16.28 -0.74 3.69
C ALA A 3 17.56 -0.41 2.91
N GLU A 4 18.35 -1.44 2.58
CA GLU A 4 19.59 -1.31 1.79
C GLU A 4 19.32 -0.84 0.35
N TRP A 5 18.20 -1.25 -0.25
CA TRP A 5 17.80 -0.76 -1.57
C TRP A 5 17.42 0.72 -1.55
N PHE A 6 16.81 1.17 -0.46
CA PHE A 6 16.49 2.58 -0.27
C PHE A 6 17.76 3.41 -0.03
N GLU A 7 18.73 2.86 0.71
CA GLU A 7 20.04 3.48 0.90
C GLU A 7 20.79 3.73 -0.41
N SER A 8 20.69 2.82 -1.38
CA SER A 8 21.39 2.99 -2.67
C SER A 8 20.71 3.94 -3.66
N LEU A 9 19.43 4.24 -3.48
CA LEU A 9 18.62 4.98 -4.47
C LEU A 9 18.07 6.32 -3.98
N LEU A 10 17.86 6.51 -2.68
CA LEU A 10 17.31 7.76 -2.16
C LEU A 10 18.36 8.87 -2.20
N LEU A 11 18.01 9.98 -2.87
CA LEU A 11 18.84 11.18 -2.88
C LEU A 11 18.87 11.88 -1.51
N ASP A 12 17.83 11.67 -0.71
CA ASP A 12 17.62 12.23 0.64
C ASP A 12 17.91 11.20 1.74
N TYR A 13 18.76 10.21 1.46
CA TYR A 13 19.08 9.17 2.42
C TYR A 13 19.69 9.74 3.72
N ASP A 14 19.05 9.39 4.83
CA ASP A 14 19.58 9.51 6.19
C ASP A 14 19.51 8.13 6.87
N PRO A 15 20.63 7.60 7.41
CA PRO A 15 20.66 6.26 8.00
C PRO A 15 19.63 6.06 9.12
N CYS A 16 19.52 7.03 10.04
CA CYS A 16 18.63 6.94 11.19
C CYS A 16 17.16 6.92 10.75
N SER A 17 16.79 7.82 9.83
CA SER A 17 15.43 7.93 9.32
C SER A 17 15.03 6.72 8.49
N ASN A 18 15.91 6.23 7.61
CA ASN A 18 15.63 5.07 6.77
C ASN A 18 15.47 3.81 7.61
N TYR A 19 16.52 3.39 8.34
CA TYR A 19 16.47 2.16 9.12
C TYR A 19 15.44 2.23 10.27
N GLY A 20 15.24 3.40 10.87
CA GLY A 20 14.18 3.63 11.85
C GLY A 20 12.78 3.40 11.27
N ASN A 21 12.47 3.95 10.10
CA ASN A 21 11.19 3.71 9.45
C ASN A 21 11.01 2.26 8.98
N TRP A 22 12.08 1.59 8.54
CA TRP A 22 12.04 0.17 8.17
C TRP A 22 11.80 -0.75 9.37
N THR A 23 12.38 -0.45 10.54
CA THR A 23 12.10 -1.22 11.76
C THR A 23 10.66 -1.04 12.23
N TYR A 24 10.11 0.18 12.08
CA TYR A 24 8.71 0.48 12.35
C TYR A 24 7.76 -0.29 11.42
N GLY A 25 8.00 -0.25 10.10
CA GLY A 25 7.16 -0.92 9.11
C GLY A 25 7.26 -2.44 9.14
N ALA A 26 8.39 -3.00 9.58
CA ALA A 26 8.58 -4.45 9.71
C ALA A 26 8.03 -5.02 11.03
N GLY A 27 7.49 -4.18 11.93
CA GLY A 27 6.94 -4.61 13.22
C GLY A 27 7.97 -5.08 14.23
N VAL A 28 9.26 -4.81 14.01
CA VAL A 28 10.37 -5.12 14.94
C VAL A 28 10.77 -3.92 15.81
N GLY A 29 10.11 -2.78 15.62
CA GLY A 29 10.30 -1.56 16.41
C GLY A 29 9.41 -1.50 17.66
N ASN A 30 9.60 -0.43 18.44
CA ASN A 30 8.79 -0.16 19.64
C ASN A 30 7.43 0.49 19.28
N ASP A 31 6.62 -0.20 18.48
CA ASP A 31 5.23 0.20 18.22
C ASP A 31 4.30 -0.65 19.10
N PRO A 32 3.48 -0.04 19.99
CA PRO A 32 2.49 -0.77 20.79
C PRO A 32 1.34 -1.34 19.96
N ARG A 33 1.25 -1.03 18.66
CA ARG A 33 0.22 -1.57 17.76
C ARG A 33 0.76 -2.79 17.01
N GLU A 34 0.53 -3.96 17.59
CA GLU A 34 0.68 -5.24 16.89
C GLU A 34 -0.33 -5.29 15.71
N ASP A 35 0.05 -5.94 14.60
CA ASP A 35 -0.78 -6.12 13.38
C ASP A 35 -1.09 -4.89 12.51
N ARG A 36 -0.20 -3.88 12.48
CA ARG A 36 -0.34 -2.78 11.51
C ARG A 36 0.13 -3.19 10.12
N TYR A 37 -0.81 -3.35 9.18
CA TYR A 37 -0.53 -3.56 7.77
C TYR A 37 -1.20 -2.52 6.87
N PHE A 38 -0.60 -2.25 5.71
CA PHE A 38 -1.20 -1.37 4.71
C PHE A 38 -2.12 -2.17 3.79
N SER A 39 -3.42 -1.89 3.83
CA SER A 39 -4.36 -2.37 2.82
C SER A 39 -4.18 -1.56 1.54
N ILE A 40 -3.45 -2.13 0.56
CA ILE A 40 -3.13 -1.47 -0.72
C ILE A 40 -4.39 -0.91 -1.42
N PRO A 41 -5.53 -1.63 -1.51
CA PRO A 41 -6.73 -1.08 -2.14
C PRO A 41 -7.32 0.14 -1.45
N LYS A 42 -7.31 0.14 -0.11
CA LYS A 42 -7.81 1.28 0.64
C LYS A 42 -6.90 2.50 0.50
N GLN A 43 -5.59 2.28 0.45
CA GLN A 43 -4.61 3.36 0.24
C GLN A 43 -4.76 3.97 -1.16
N ALA A 44 -4.88 3.14 -2.19
CA ALA A 44 -5.10 3.59 -3.56
C ALA A 44 -6.34 4.49 -3.69
N GLN A 45 -7.48 4.05 -3.12
CA GLN A 45 -8.72 4.83 -3.14
C GLN A 45 -8.62 6.15 -2.36
N ASN A 46 -7.91 6.16 -1.23
CA ASN A 46 -7.81 7.34 -0.38
C ASN A 46 -6.86 8.39 -0.94
N TYR A 47 -5.74 7.99 -1.53
CA TYR A 47 -4.66 8.90 -1.91
C TYR A 47 -4.61 9.17 -3.43
N ASP A 48 -5.21 8.33 -4.25
CA ASP A 48 -5.25 8.47 -5.71
C ASP A 48 -6.61 8.02 -6.27
N PRO A 49 -7.75 8.64 -5.92
CA PRO A 49 -9.08 8.13 -6.30
C PRO A 49 -9.29 7.98 -7.81
N ASP A 50 -8.63 8.82 -8.62
CA ASP A 50 -8.75 8.83 -10.09
C ASP A 50 -7.68 7.98 -10.81
N GLY A 51 -6.69 7.46 -10.08
CA GLY A 51 -5.61 6.67 -10.65
C GLY A 51 -4.63 7.50 -11.50
N ASP A 52 -4.57 8.81 -11.29
CA ASP A 52 -3.74 9.72 -12.08
C ASP A 52 -2.27 9.58 -11.70
N TYR A 53 -1.97 9.33 -10.41
CA TYR A 53 -0.60 9.06 -9.97
C TYR A 53 -0.07 7.75 -10.59
N VAL A 54 -0.89 6.69 -10.57
CA VAL A 54 -0.52 5.42 -11.20
C VAL A 54 -0.35 5.57 -12.71
N ALA A 55 -1.25 6.30 -13.39
CA ALA A 55 -1.13 6.54 -14.83
C ALA A 55 0.10 7.37 -15.22
N HIS A 56 0.52 8.29 -14.34
CA HIS A 56 1.73 9.08 -14.53
C HIS A 56 2.99 8.21 -14.53
N TRP A 57 3.13 7.32 -13.54
CA TRP A 57 4.30 6.45 -13.39
C TRP A 57 4.26 5.19 -14.26
N ILE A 58 3.08 4.75 -14.67
CA ILE A 58 2.86 3.58 -15.53
C ILE A 58 2.00 4.00 -16.73
N PRO A 59 2.61 4.58 -17.79
CA PRO A 59 1.87 5.12 -18.93
C PRO A 59 0.97 4.11 -19.65
N GLN A 60 1.29 2.82 -19.58
CA GLN A 60 0.46 1.76 -20.17
C GLN A 60 -0.94 1.68 -19.55
N LEU A 61 -1.09 2.12 -18.29
CA LEU A 61 -2.38 2.15 -17.58
C LEU A 61 -3.18 3.42 -17.85
N ALA A 62 -2.59 4.46 -18.44
CA ALA A 62 -3.28 5.71 -18.74
C ALA A 62 -4.46 5.53 -19.71
N ASN A 63 -4.37 4.54 -20.60
CA ASN A 63 -5.40 4.17 -21.57
C ASN A 63 -6.62 3.46 -20.96
N LEU A 64 -6.55 3.06 -19.69
CA LEU A 64 -7.65 2.44 -18.98
C LEU A 64 -8.57 3.50 -18.35
N SER A 65 -9.83 3.13 -18.15
CA SER A 65 -10.78 3.96 -17.41
C SER A 65 -10.29 4.18 -15.97
N LYS A 66 -10.59 5.35 -15.38
CA LYS A 66 -10.11 5.75 -14.04
C LYS A 66 -10.33 4.66 -12.98
N SER A 67 -11.49 4.01 -13.00
CA SER A 67 -11.84 2.94 -12.05
C SER A 67 -10.99 1.66 -12.20
N GLN A 68 -10.37 1.44 -13.36
CA GLN A 68 -9.60 0.24 -13.66
C GLN A 68 -8.09 0.43 -13.49
N ARG A 69 -7.60 1.66 -13.29
CA ARG A 69 -6.15 1.95 -13.24
C ARG A 69 -5.46 1.31 -12.04
N HIS A 70 -6.11 1.25 -10.88
CA HIS A 70 -5.57 0.58 -9.68
C HIS A 70 -5.64 -0.94 -9.74
N PHE A 71 -6.67 -1.46 -10.40
CA PHE A 71 -6.96 -2.90 -10.45
C PHE A 71 -7.26 -3.35 -11.89
N PRO A 72 -6.24 -3.36 -12.79
CA PRO A 72 -6.44 -3.65 -14.22
C PRO A 72 -6.70 -5.13 -14.55
N GLY A 73 -6.67 -6.03 -13.57
CA GLY A 73 -7.08 -7.44 -13.74
C GLY A 73 -6.18 -8.23 -14.70
N GLN A 74 -6.63 -8.48 -15.92
CA GLN A 74 -5.80 -9.14 -16.95
C GLN A 74 -4.84 -8.16 -17.65
N ALA A 75 -5.09 -6.85 -17.57
CA ALA A 75 -4.27 -5.82 -18.20
C ALA A 75 -3.01 -5.43 -17.39
N TYR A 76 -2.61 -6.23 -16.38
CA TYR A 76 -1.32 -6.03 -15.71
C TYR A 76 -0.16 -6.20 -16.69
N LEU A 77 0.89 -5.38 -16.50
CA LEU A 77 2.15 -5.54 -17.21
C LEU A 77 2.72 -6.94 -17.02
N LYS A 78 3.36 -7.45 -18.07
CA LYS A 78 4.07 -8.73 -18.01
C LYS A 78 5.14 -8.66 -16.91
N PRO A 79 5.14 -9.59 -15.94
CA PRO A 79 6.16 -9.61 -14.90
C PRO A 79 7.56 -9.71 -15.51
N VAL A 80 8.47 -8.83 -15.08
CA VAL A 80 9.88 -8.86 -15.46
C VAL A 80 10.60 -10.04 -14.79
N VAL A 81 10.12 -10.42 -13.60
CA VAL A 81 10.61 -11.57 -12.83
C VAL A 81 9.50 -12.60 -12.73
N SER A 82 9.85 -13.88 -12.91
CA SER A 82 8.95 -14.99 -12.66
C SER A 82 8.46 -14.94 -11.21
N LEU A 83 7.15 -14.73 -11.03
CA LEU A 83 6.56 -14.73 -9.71
C LEU A 83 6.64 -16.17 -9.16
N LYS A 84 7.24 -16.34 -7.97
CA LYS A 84 7.36 -17.64 -7.30
C LYS A 84 6.02 -18.37 -7.15
N PHE A 85 4.91 -17.63 -7.12
CA PHE A 85 3.55 -18.14 -6.98
C PHE A 85 2.69 -18.03 -8.26
N ALA A 86 3.25 -17.63 -9.42
CA ALA A 86 2.46 -17.60 -10.67
C ALA A 86 2.09 -19.00 -11.19
N ASN A 87 2.90 -20.02 -10.88
CA ASN A 87 2.72 -21.40 -11.36
C ASN A 87 1.97 -22.32 -10.39
N SER A 88 1.38 -21.82 -9.30
CA SER A 88 0.77 -22.70 -8.28
C SER A 88 -0.58 -23.32 -8.67
N GLY A 89 -0.97 -23.31 -9.95
CA GLY A 89 -2.26 -23.83 -10.43
C GLY A 89 -3.50 -23.17 -9.81
N ARG A 90 -3.31 -22.14 -8.98
CA ARG A 90 -4.40 -21.34 -8.41
C ARG A 90 -4.78 -20.32 -9.47
N PRO A 91 -6.02 -20.35 -9.98
CA PRO A 91 -6.46 -19.33 -10.91
C PRO A 91 -6.24 -17.95 -10.28
N ARG A 92 -5.65 -17.03 -11.06
CA ARG A 92 -5.62 -15.61 -10.69
C ARG A 92 -7.07 -15.25 -10.31
N PRO A 93 -7.34 -14.71 -9.12
CA PRO A 93 -8.70 -14.45 -8.70
C PRO A 93 -9.40 -13.66 -9.80
N GLU A 94 -10.47 -14.25 -10.35
CA GLU A 94 -11.22 -13.62 -11.42
C GLU A 94 -11.66 -12.25 -10.93
N SER A 95 -11.30 -11.20 -11.68
CA SER A 95 -11.62 -9.81 -11.39
C SER A 95 -13.12 -9.54 -11.26
N ASN A 96 -13.96 -10.52 -11.58
CA ASN A 96 -15.42 -10.39 -11.63
C ASN A 96 -16.15 -10.70 -10.30
N LYS A 97 -15.42 -10.84 -9.17
CA LYS A 97 -16.07 -11.01 -7.84
C LYS A 97 -15.60 -10.08 -6.73
N LEU A 98 -14.74 -9.10 -7.02
CA LEU A 98 -14.50 -8.00 -6.09
C LEU A 98 -15.29 -6.79 -6.59
N ASP A 99 -16.57 -6.80 -6.28
CA ASP A 99 -17.42 -5.63 -6.43
C ASP A 99 -17.03 -4.61 -5.34
N PHE A 100 -16.01 -3.81 -5.63
CA PHE A 100 -15.49 -2.80 -4.71
C PHE A 100 -16.53 -1.70 -4.41
N SER A 101 -17.63 -1.61 -5.17
CA SER A 101 -18.75 -0.74 -4.84
C SER A 101 -19.67 -1.31 -3.76
N LYS A 102 -19.55 -2.61 -3.44
CA LYS A 102 -20.28 -3.31 -2.36
C LYS A 102 -19.44 -3.50 -1.10
N MET A 103 -18.16 -3.13 -1.10
CA MET A 103 -17.38 -3.07 0.13
C MET A 103 -17.74 -1.80 0.91
N GLU A 104 -18.67 -1.92 1.86
CA GLU A 104 -18.84 -0.92 2.91
C GLU A 104 -17.58 -0.88 3.79
N PHE A 105 -16.67 0.03 3.46
CA PHE A 105 -15.62 0.42 4.38
C PHE A 105 -16.24 1.31 5.45
N LYS A 106 -16.50 0.74 6.63
CA LYS A 106 -16.89 1.51 7.82
C LYS A 106 -15.88 2.65 8.00
N SER A 107 -16.35 3.87 7.77
CA SER A 107 -15.69 5.08 8.23
C SER A 107 -15.67 5.03 9.75
N GLY A 108 -14.53 4.68 10.33
CA GLY A 108 -14.32 4.76 11.77
C GLY A 108 -14.31 6.23 12.18
N GLY A 109 -15.49 6.77 12.45
CA GLY A 109 -15.67 8.09 13.05
C GLY A 109 -15.01 8.11 14.42
N ASN A 110 -13.89 8.82 14.53
CA ASN A 110 -13.16 9.00 15.77
C ASN A 110 -13.83 10.12 16.58
N ASN A 111 -14.81 9.77 17.41
CA ASN A 111 -15.34 10.65 18.46
C ASN A 111 -14.96 10.06 19.81
N GLY A 112 -13.97 10.67 20.48
CA GLY A 112 -13.52 10.15 21.77
C GLY A 112 -12.37 10.92 22.43
N GLY A 113 -12.59 12.19 22.76
CA GLY A 113 -12.16 12.77 24.04
C GLY A 113 -10.66 13.05 24.25
N PHE A 114 -10.29 14.33 24.07
CA PHE A 114 -9.21 14.95 24.82
C PHE A 114 -9.40 14.73 26.34
N ARG A 115 -8.46 14.04 26.99
CA ARG A 115 -8.18 14.23 28.42
C ARG A 115 -6.68 14.16 28.63
N GLY A 116 -6.08 15.33 28.85
CA GLY A 116 -4.70 15.45 29.28
C GLY A 116 -4.49 14.79 30.65
N ARG A 117 -3.29 14.25 30.85
CA ARG A 117 -2.71 14.09 32.19
C ARG A 117 -1.20 14.22 32.12
N SER A 118 -0.78 15.39 32.62
CA SER A 118 0.47 15.76 33.27
C SER A 118 1.65 14.79 33.22
N ARG A 119 2.77 15.33 32.71
CA ARG A 119 4.14 14.97 33.09
C ARG A 119 4.25 14.73 34.61
N ARG A 120 5.03 13.74 35.02
CA ARG A 120 5.89 13.81 36.20
C ARG A 120 7.03 12.79 36.06
N PHE A 121 8.23 13.35 36.14
CA PHE A 121 9.57 12.82 36.42
C PHE A 121 9.98 11.47 35.84
#